data_AF-A0A2P6NVA7-F1
#
_entry.id   AF-A0A2P6NVA7-F1
#
_cell.length_a   1.000
_cell.length_b   1.000
_cell.length_c   1.000
_cell.angle_alpha   90.00
_cell.angle_beta   90.00
_cell.angle_gamma   90.00
#
_symmetry.space_group_name_H-M   'P 1'
#
loop_
_entity.id
_entity.type
_entity.pdbx_description
1 polymer ?
#
loop_
_entity_poly.entity_id
_entity_poly.type
_entity_poly.pdbx_seq_one_letter_code
_entity_poly.pdbx_strand_id
1 'polypeptide(L)'
;MRKAAILTLFVALTTASQFSDAWVQKHNAYRSKYGLNPVTWDDNGANLAQKWADKCVFQHGGADGYGQNIWMSSGGGGCSLDDVKNSVDGWTLGEEKSWTCGKDMWGDGCKGGWANCGHLTQVLWQSTTKIGCACGSTCKLVVCNYNPPGNWMGQQPFPASMCSNNNGNNNGNNTNNNSRKGPYGMIEDKIDRAGNDINGGQTTASSSEDCQAKCYQRSDCNAWAFDICGSTCWFKTGQPGTSSNGCRSSGIITASRSSCNSTVGSSLSSSGTSTITSQDGRGVTSPDCNYRLTVESDGNIVIRGSGRVSWSTKSSGQGPNRLVMQSDGNLVGYGTNKVLWASGTYRRGQAPFVVSLDNNGKLTLKDSTGAVTWTN
;
A
#
# COMPACT_ATOMS: atom_id res chain seq x y z
N MET A 1 19.24 -36.84 29.97
CA MET A 1 19.28 -36.46 28.56
C MET A 1 17.87 -36.07 28.11
N ARG A 2 17.64 -34.83 27.69
CA ARG A 2 16.54 -34.37 26.80
C ARG A 2 16.69 -32.85 26.60
N LYS A 3 17.57 -32.47 25.66
CA LYS A 3 17.59 -31.14 25.02
C LYS A 3 17.42 -31.39 23.52
N ALA A 4 16.21 -31.22 23.00
CA ALA A 4 15.95 -31.07 21.56
C ALA A 4 14.45 -30.79 21.34
N ALA A 5 14.05 -29.53 21.35
CA ALA A 5 12.73 -29.10 20.83
C ALA A 5 12.65 -27.61 20.45
N ILE A 6 13.76 -26.85 20.46
CA ILE A 6 13.74 -25.39 20.26
C ILE A 6 14.29 -24.96 18.88
N LEU A 7 15.01 -25.82 18.16
CA LEU A 7 15.66 -25.45 16.89
C LEU A 7 14.71 -25.50 15.68
N THR A 8 13.65 -26.31 15.71
CA THR A 8 12.72 -26.49 14.59
C THR A 8 11.70 -25.36 14.44
N LEU A 9 11.33 -24.68 15.54
CA LEU A 9 10.33 -23.60 15.52
C LEU A 9 10.89 -22.30 14.90
N PHE A 10 12.18 -22.01 15.10
CA PHE A 10 12.83 -20.80 14.59
C PHE A 10 13.08 -20.80 13.07
N VAL A 11 13.30 -21.97 12.45
CA VAL A 11 13.56 -22.08 11.00
C VAL A 11 12.24 -22.03 10.18
N ALA A 12 11.12 -22.48 10.75
CA ALA A 12 9.81 -22.39 10.10
C ALA A 12 9.26 -20.94 10.09
N LEU A 13 9.53 -20.16 11.14
CA LEU A 13 9.13 -18.75 11.23
C LEU A 13 9.87 -17.84 10.23
N THR A 14 11.13 -18.12 9.92
CA THR A 14 11.93 -17.33 8.96
C THR A 14 11.60 -17.62 7.49
N THR A 15 11.08 -18.80 7.17
CA THR A 15 10.72 -19.19 5.79
C THR A 15 9.33 -18.70 5.40
N ALA A 16 8.35 -18.76 6.31
CA ALA A 16 7.01 -18.21 6.10
C ALA A 16 7.02 -16.69 5.89
N SER A 17 7.84 -15.95 6.66
CA SER A 17 8.00 -14.50 6.46
C SER A 17 8.63 -14.18 5.09
N GLN A 18 9.63 -14.94 4.65
CA GLN A 18 10.26 -14.77 3.33
C GLN A 18 9.29 -14.99 2.16
N PHE A 19 8.36 -15.94 2.28
CA PHE A 19 7.38 -16.20 1.22
C PHE A 19 6.34 -15.08 1.14
N SER A 20 5.80 -14.65 2.29
CA SER A 20 4.86 -13.53 2.34
C SER A 20 5.44 -12.25 1.74
N ASP A 21 6.69 -11.91 2.10
CA ASP A 21 7.41 -10.77 1.56
C ASP A 21 7.63 -10.88 0.05
N ALA A 22 8.01 -12.06 -0.45
CA ALA A 22 8.27 -12.27 -1.87
C ALA A 22 7.00 -12.13 -2.72
N TRP A 23 5.86 -12.66 -2.27
CA TRP A 23 4.59 -12.45 -2.97
C TRP A 23 4.21 -10.97 -3.00
N VAL A 24 4.26 -10.27 -1.87
CA VAL A 24 3.93 -8.84 -1.78
C VAL A 24 4.86 -8.01 -2.67
N GLN A 25 6.17 -8.22 -2.59
CA GLN A 25 7.15 -7.49 -3.40
C GLN A 25 6.95 -7.71 -4.90
N LYS A 26 6.72 -8.96 -5.34
CA LYS A 26 6.48 -9.27 -6.75
C LYS A 26 5.18 -8.63 -7.26
N HIS A 27 4.08 -8.71 -6.51
CA HIS A 27 2.83 -8.02 -6.87
C HIS A 27 3.06 -6.52 -7.01
N ASN A 28 3.70 -5.90 -6.02
CA ASN A 28 3.94 -4.46 -6.01
C ASN A 28 4.90 -4.00 -7.11
N ALA A 29 5.87 -4.83 -7.50
CA ALA A 29 6.74 -4.56 -8.63
C ALA A 29 5.99 -4.53 -9.98
N TYR A 30 4.95 -5.34 -10.16
CA TYR A 30 4.08 -5.23 -11.34
C TYR A 30 3.12 -4.06 -11.25
N ARG A 31 2.48 -3.88 -10.10
CA ARG A 31 1.50 -2.80 -9.86
C ARG A 31 2.11 -1.41 -10.04
N SER A 32 3.37 -1.22 -9.64
CA SER A 32 4.08 0.05 -9.79
C SER A 32 4.33 0.47 -11.24
N LYS A 33 4.44 -0.48 -12.20
CA LYS A 33 4.58 -0.17 -13.64
C LYS A 33 3.41 0.67 -14.16
N TYR A 34 2.24 0.48 -13.55
CA TYR A 34 1.00 1.16 -13.88
C TYR A 34 0.65 2.29 -12.90
N GLY A 35 1.48 2.54 -11.87
CA GLY A 35 1.20 3.56 -10.84
C GLY A 35 0.09 3.16 -9.88
N LEU A 36 -0.15 1.86 -9.70
CA LEU A 36 -1.18 1.35 -8.79
C LEU A 36 -0.67 1.32 -7.34
N ASN A 37 -1.59 1.53 -6.39
CA ASN A 37 -1.28 1.43 -4.97
C ASN A 37 -0.75 0.03 -4.61
N PRO A 38 0.26 -0.07 -3.74
CA PRO A 38 0.78 -1.35 -3.32
C PRO A 38 -0.26 -2.13 -2.51
N VAL A 39 -0.24 -3.46 -2.65
CA VAL A 39 -0.96 -4.38 -1.76
C VAL A 39 -0.12 -4.70 -0.52
N THR A 40 -0.79 -5.01 0.58
CA THR A 40 -0.17 -5.52 1.81
C THR A 40 -0.61 -6.95 2.10
N TRP A 41 0.03 -7.60 3.08
CA TRP A 41 -0.29 -8.97 3.46
C TRP A 41 -1.61 -9.07 4.25
N ASP A 42 -2.37 -10.15 4.04
CA ASP A 42 -3.59 -10.52 4.78
C ASP A 42 -3.51 -11.96 5.29
N ASP A 43 -3.33 -12.11 6.60
CA ASP A 43 -3.27 -13.40 7.26
C ASP A 43 -4.57 -14.20 7.12
N ASN A 44 -5.74 -13.54 7.08
CA ASN A 44 -7.01 -14.24 6.90
C ASN A 44 -7.11 -14.84 5.49
N GLY A 45 -6.75 -14.06 4.48
CA GLY A 45 -6.65 -14.53 3.10
C GLY A 45 -5.66 -15.68 2.95
N ALA A 46 -4.50 -15.59 3.61
CA ALA A 46 -3.47 -16.62 3.59
C ALA A 46 -3.92 -17.92 4.28
N ASN A 47 -4.63 -17.83 5.41
CA ASN A 47 -5.19 -18.99 6.10
C ASN A 47 -6.23 -19.74 5.26
N LEU A 48 -7.08 -19.00 4.53
CA LEU A 48 -8.02 -19.59 3.56
C LEU A 48 -7.27 -20.22 2.38
N ALA A 49 -6.25 -19.54 1.86
CA ALA A 49 -5.41 -20.05 0.79
C ALA A 49 -4.71 -21.35 1.18
N GLN A 50 -4.18 -21.44 2.41
CA GLN A 50 -3.49 -22.63 2.91
C GLN A 50 -4.43 -23.84 2.99
N LYS A 51 -5.61 -23.66 3.58
CA LYS A 51 -6.65 -24.71 3.64
C LYS A 51 -7.03 -25.25 2.26
N TRP A 52 -6.95 -24.41 1.23
CA TRP A 52 -7.23 -24.81 -0.14
C TRP A 52 -6.03 -25.47 -0.82
N ALA A 53 -4.85 -24.85 -0.69
CA ALA A 53 -3.60 -25.33 -1.29
C ALA A 53 -3.21 -26.73 -0.80
N ASP A 54 -3.45 -27.04 0.48
CA ASP A 54 -3.17 -28.35 1.07
C ASP A 54 -4.01 -29.49 0.49
N LYS A 55 -5.10 -29.19 -0.20
CA LYS A 55 -5.88 -30.22 -0.92
C LYS A 55 -5.14 -30.73 -2.16
N CYS A 56 -4.18 -29.97 -2.68
CA CYS A 56 -3.41 -30.31 -3.87
C CYS A 56 -4.26 -30.63 -5.11
N VAL A 57 -5.39 -29.92 -5.26
CA VAL A 57 -6.26 -30.00 -6.44
C VAL A 57 -6.17 -28.67 -7.20
N PHE A 58 -5.70 -28.70 -8.44
CA PHE A 58 -5.57 -27.52 -9.29
C PHE A 58 -6.93 -27.03 -9.80
N GLN A 59 -7.68 -26.37 -8.92
CA GLN A 59 -8.97 -25.77 -9.19
C GLN A 59 -9.21 -24.62 -8.21
N HIS A 60 -10.09 -23.68 -8.55
CA HIS A 60 -10.46 -22.59 -7.64
C HIS A 60 -11.39 -23.05 -6.51
N GLY A 61 -11.31 -22.39 -5.36
CA GLY A 61 -12.27 -22.56 -4.26
C GLY A 61 -11.74 -22.12 -2.88
N GLY A 62 -12.61 -22.18 -1.87
CA GLY A 62 -12.24 -21.86 -0.48
C GLY A 62 -11.84 -20.40 -0.22
N ALA A 63 -12.21 -19.48 -1.12
CA ALA A 63 -11.87 -18.05 -1.08
C ALA A 63 -13.06 -17.19 -0.65
N ASP A 64 -13.74 -17.54 0.45
CA ASP A 64 -15.01 -16.91 0.87
C ASP A 64 -14.90 -15.37 0.98
N GLY A 65 -15.42 -14.65 -0.02
CA GLY A 65 -15.37 -13.18 -0.09
C GLY A 65 -14.08 -12.58 -0.69
N TYR A 66 -13.19 -13.42 -1.23
CA TYR A 66 -11.91 -13.03 -1.83
C TYR A 66 -11.87 -13.32 -3.33
N GLY A 67 -11.07 -12.55 -4.07
CA GLY A 67 -10.61 -12.96 -5.40
C GLY A 67 -9.55 -14.05 -5.26
N GLN A 68 -9.25 -14.82 -6.30
CA GLN A 68 -8.27 -15.89 -6.20
C GLN A 68 -7.49 -16.12 -7.49
N ASN A 69 -6.17 -16.24 -7.36
CA ASN A 69 -5.29 -16.80 -8.38
C ASN A 69 -4.69 -18.11 -7.88
N ILE A 70 -4.53 -19.07 -8.79
CA ILE A 70 -3.84 -20.34 -8.51
C ILE A 70 -2.73 -20.57 -9.52
N TRP A 71 -1.66 -21.22 -9.08
CA TRP A 71 -0.53 -21.59 -9.94
C TRP A 71 0.02 -22.92 -9.47
N MET A 72 0.51 -23.75 -10.39
CA MET A 72 1.09 -25.03 -10.03
C MET A 72 2.33 -25.34 -10.86
N SER A 73 3.32 -25.92 -10.20
CA SER A 73 4.53 -26.47 -10.84
C SER A 73 4.59 -27.99 -10.66
N SER A 74 5.29 -28.66 -11.57
CA SER A 74 5.55 -30.09 -11.49
C SER A 74 6.52 -30.42 -10.36
N GLY A 75 6.29 -31.54 -9.67
CA GLY A 75 7.15 -32.04 -8.60
C GLY A 75 6.39 -32.28 -7.30
N GLY A 76 6.98 -33.10 -6.41
CA GLY A 76 6.45 -33.35 -5.07
C GLY A 76 7.04 -32.39 -4.02
N GLY A 77 6.39 -32.30 -2.86
CA GLY A 77 6.81 -31.46 -1.75
C GLY A 77 6.34 -30.01 -1.84
N GLY A 78 6.70 -29.20 -0.84
CA GLY A 78 6.31 -27.79 -0.76
C GLY A 78 7.05 -26.89 -1.76
N CYS A 79 6.65 -25.62 -1.79
CA CYS A 79 7.24 -24.61 -2.65
C CYS A 79 8.64 -24.18 -2.19
N SER A 80 9.48 -23.83 -3.15
CA SER A 80 10.68 -23.01 -2.94
C SER A 80 10.36 -21.52 -3.08
N LEU A 81 11.31 -20.66 -2.72
CA LEU A 81 11.22 -19.22 -2.97
C LEU A 81 11.12 -18.88 -4.47
N ASP A 82 11.69 -19.72 -5.34
CA ASP A 82 11.58 -19.55 -6.78
C ASP A 82 10.17 -19.91 -7.28
N ASP A 83 9.56 -20.97 -6.73
CA ASP A 83 8.15 -21.30 -7.04
C ASP A 83 7.22 -20.13 -6.64
N VAL A 84 7.48 -19.48 -5.50
CA VAL A 84 6.76 -18.26 -5.06
C VAL A 84 6.89 -17.13 -6.08
N LYS A 85 8.12 -16.79 -6.51
CA LYS A 85 8.35 -15.72 -7.49
C LYS A 85 7.75 -16.05 -8.86
N ASN A 86 7.91 -17.30 -9.29
CA ASN A 86 7.43 -17.81 -10.57
C ASN A 86 5.91 -17.86 -10.63
N SER A 87 5.22 -18.06 -9.50
CA SER A 87 3.75 -17.99 -9.48
C SER A 87 3.23 -16.62 -9.93
N VAL A 88 3.83 -15.53 -9.44
CA VAL A 88 3.44 -14.17 -9.84
C VAL A 88 3.85 -13.87 -11.27
N ASP A 89 5.09 -14.23 -11.66
CA ASP A 89 5.55 -14.02 -13.04
C ASP A 89 4.71 -14.82 -14.07
N GLY A 90 4.23 -16.01 -13.68
CA GLY A 90 3.33 -16.83 -14.48
C GLY A 90 1.96 -16.19 -14.70
N TRP A 91 1.40 -15.55 -13.67
CA TRP A 91 0.15 -14.79 -13.78
C TRP A 91 0.28 -13.51 -14.59
N THR A 92 1.46 -12.88 -14.59
CA THR A 92 1.62 -11.55 -15.21
C THR A 92 2.27 -11.59 -16.58
N LEU A 93 3.51 -12.09 -16.73
CA LEU A 93 4.29 -11.97 -17.97
C LEU A 93 3.68 -12.74 -19.15
N GLY A 94 3.03 -13.85 -18.85
CA GLY A 94 2.32 -14.65 -19.86
C GLY A 94 1.10 -13.91 -20.37
N GLU A 95 0.24 -13.49 -19.45
CA GLU A 95 -1.07 -12.90 -19.73
C GLU A 95 -1.00 -11.46 -20.26
N GLU A 96 0.02 -10.70 -19.89
CA GLU A 96 0.23 -9.31 -20.34
C GLU A 96 0.35 -9.19 -21.87
N LYS A 97 0.74 -10.28 -22.54
CA LYS A 97 0.82 -10.36 -24.00
C LYS A 97 -0.57 -10.47 -24.67
N SER A 98 -1.54 -10.99 -23.94
CA SER A 98 -2.91 -11.24 -24.42
C SER A 98 -3.87 -10.13 -24.01
N TRP A 99 -3.59 -9.45 -22.90
CA TRP A 99 -4.44 -8.38 -22.38
C TRP A 99 -4.20 -7.03 -23.07
N THR A 100 -5.27 -6.32 -23.39
CA THR A 100 -5.21 -4.93 -23.83
C THR A 100 -5.27 -4.03 -22.60
N CYS A 101 -4.17 -3.34 -22.31
CA CYS A 101 -4.07 -2.52 -21.10
C CYS A 101 -5.26 -1.58 -20.92
N GLY A 102 -5.79 -1.52 -19.69
CA GLY A 102 -6.84 -0.58 -19.31
C GLY A 102 -8.20 -0.97 -19.86
N LYS A 103 -8.33 -2.11 -20.54
CA LYS A 103 -9.62 -2.70 -20.85
C LYS A 103 -10.00 -3.74 -19.80
N ASP A 104 -11.30 -3.89 -19.68
CA ASP A 104 -11.95 -5.03 -19.04
C ASP A 104 -11.44 -6.33 -19.75
N MET A 105 -11.29 -7.45 -19.01
CA MET A 105 -10.78 -8.71 -19.59
C MET A 105 -11.81 -9.56 -20.34
N TRP A 106 -13.07 -9.16 -20.34
CA TRP A 106 -14.17 -9.78 -21.06
C TRP A 106 -14.22 -9.20 -22.48
N GLY A 107 -14.66 -10.04 -23.44
CA GLY A 107 -14.70 -9.66 -24.84
C GLY A 107 -13.32 -9.28 -25.41
N ASP A 108 -13.27 -8.20 -26.18
CA ASP A 108 -12.09 -7.81 -26.98
C ASP A 108 -10.89 -7.33 -26.15
N GLY A 109 -11.04 -7.15 -24.83
CA GLY A 109 -9.94 -6.74 -23.98
C GLY A 109 -8.94 -7.86 -23.66
N CYS A 110 -9.29 -9.13 -23.90
CA CYS A 110 -8.39 -10.27 -23.70
C CYS A 110 -8.36 -11.23 -24.89
N LYS A 111 -7.20 -11.35 -25.54
CA LYS A 111 -6.99 -12.27 -26.66
C LYS A 111 -7.09 -13.73 -26.19
N GLY A 112 -7.96 -14.49 -26.85
CA GLY A 112 -8.21 -15.90 -26.52
C GLY A 112 -9.17 -16.11 -25.34
N GLY A 113 -9.85 -15.04 -24.88
CA GLY A 113 -10.91 -15.11 -23.87
C GLY A 113 -10.43 -14.79 -22.46
N TRP A 114 -11.38 -14.44 -21.58
CA TRP A 114 -11.14 -13.87 -20.25
C TRP A 114 -10.15 -14.67 -19.37
N ALA A 115 -10.17 -16.00 -19.49
CA ALA A 115 -9.32 -16.88 -18.69
C ALA A 115 -7.81 -16.66 -18.95
N ASN A 116 -7.43 -16.13 -20.11
CA ASN A 116 -6.03 -15.83 -20.47
C ASN A 116 -5.51 -14.51 -19.89
N CYS A 117 -6.36 -13.72 -19.23
CA CYS A 117 -5.98 -12.44 -18.61
C CYS A 117 -6.48 -12.30 -17.17
N GLY A 118 -7.18 -13.32 -16.65
CA GLY A 118 -7.84 -13.28 -15.35
C GLY A 118 -6.87 -13.14 -14.19
N HIS A 119 -5.70 -13.77 -14.28
CA HIS A 119 -4.73 -13.71 -13.19
C HIS A 119 -4.03 -12.35 -13.16
N LEU A 120 -3.60 -11.83 -14.31
CA LEU A 120 -2.98 -10.52 -14.46
C LEU A 120 -3.93 -9.41 -14.00
N THR A 121 -5.15 -9.42 -14.49
CA THR A 121 -6.13 -8.37 -14.16
C THR A 121 -6.45 -8.35 -12.68
N GLN A 122 -6.48 -9.50 -12.00
CA GLN A 122 -6.58 -9.56 -10.55
C GLN A 122 -5.35 -8.98 -9.84
N VAL A 123 -4.13 -9.29 -10.30
CA VAL A 123 -2.88 -8.70 -9.76
C VAL A 123 -2.89 -7.18 -9.87
N LEU A 124 -3.40 -6.66 -10.99
CA LEU A 124 -3.46 -5.23 -11.31
C LEU A 124 -4.74 -4.54 -10.82
N TRP A 125 -5.64 -5.23 -10.12
CA TRP A 125 -6.92 -4.64 -9.73
C TRP A 125 -6.72 -3.50 -8.72
N GLN A 126 -7.14 -2.29 -9.08
CA GLN A 126 -6.80 -1.06 -8.34
C GLN A 126 -7.41 -1.04 -6.94
N SER A 127 -8.64 -1.53 -6.78
CA SER A 127 -9.31 -1.57 -5.48
C SER A 127 -8.81 -2.68 -4.56
N THR A 128 -8.13 -3.70 -5.09
CA THR A 128 -7.49 -4.73 -4.27
C THR A 128 -6.33 -4.11 -3.50
N THR A 129 -6.38 -4.22 -2.18
CA THR A 129 -5.38 -3.61 -1.27
C THR A 129 -4.62 -4.63 -0.45
N LYS A 130 -5.10 -5.87 -0.37
CA LYS A 130 -4.46 -6.93 0.38
C LYS A 130 -4.40 -8.23 -0.39
N ILE A 131 -3.36 -9.00 -0.14
CA ILE A 131 -3.18 -10.36 -0.63
C ILE A 131 -2.79 -11.30 0.50
N GLY A 132 -3.32 -12.51 0.47
CA GLY A 132 -2.91 -13.58 1.37
C GLY A 132 -2.69 -14.85 0.56
N CYS A 133 -1.47 -15.36 0.59
CA CYS A 133 -1.05 -16.48 -0.25
C CYS A 133 -0.58 -17.67 0.57
N ALA A 134 -0.60 -18.84 -0.04
CA ALA A 134 -0.12 -20.07 0.55
C ALA A 134 0.44 -21.02 -0.52
N CYS A 135 1.25 -21.97 -0.07
CA CYS A 135 1.66 -23.11 -0.86
C CYS A 135 1.22 -24.41 -0.18
N GLY A 136 0.81 -25.40 -0.97
CA GLY A 136 0.45 -26.72 -0.49
C GLY A 136 1.61 -27.40 0.25
N SER A 137 1.31 -28.08 1.34
CA SER A 137 2.33 -28.71 2.19
C SER A 137 3.01 -29.91 1.52
N THR A 138 2.33 -30.58 0.58
CA THR A 138 2.81 -31.80 -0.09
C THR A 138 2.90 -31.66 -1.60
N CYS A 139 2.53 -30.51 -2.14
CA CYS A 139 2.52 -30.20 -3.56
C CYS A 139 2.86 -28.73 -3.81
N LYS A 140 3.35 -28.43 -5.02
CA LYS A 140 3.66 -27.06 -5.44
C LYS A 140 2.46 -26.31 -5.99
N LEU A 141 1.33 -26.39 -5.28
CA LEU A 141 0.13 -25.61 -5.58
C LEU A 141 0.20 -24.30 -4.79
N VAL A 142 0.32 -23.18 -5.50
CA VAL A 142 0.24 -21.83 -4.95
C VAL A 142 -1.18 -21.31 -5.10
N VAL A 143 -1.72 -20.75 -4.02
CA VAL A 143 -3.02 -20.08 -3.99
C VAL A 143 -2.80 -18.68 -3.41
N CYS A 144 -3.24 -17.64 -4.11
CA CYS A 144 -3.27 -16.26 -3.60
C CYS A 144 -4.71 -15.75 -3.59
N ASN A 145 -5.16 -15.29 -2.43
CA ASN A 145 -6.46 -14.67 -2.24
C ASN A 145 -6.32 -13.14 -2.19
N TYR A 146 -7.25 -12.41 -2.80
CA TYR A 146 -7.19 -10.96 -3.03
C TYR A 146 -8.37 -10.26 -2.36
N ASN A 147 -8.10 -9.17 -1.65
CA ASN A 147 -9.11 -8.42 -0.90
C ASN A 147 -8.98 -6.90 -1.09
N PRO A 148 -10.05 -6.19 -1.45
CA PRO A 148 -11.29 -6.70 -2.05
C PRO A 148 -11.07 -7.53 -3.32
N PRO A 149 -12.00 -8.43 -3.69
CA PRO A 149 -11.96 -9.16 -4.96
C PRO A 149 -11.96 -8.20 -6.15
N GLY A 150 -11.16 -8.54 -7.15
CA GLY A 150 -11.19 -7.89 -8.45
C GLY A 150 -12.07 -8.64 -9.44
N ASN A 151 -11.80 -8.44 -10.73
CA ASN A 151 -12.40 -9.20 -11.80
C ASN A 151 -13.94 -9.14 -11.81
N TRP A 152 -14.48 -7.93 -11.64
CA TRP A 152 -15.89 -7.65 -11.83
C TRP A 152 -16.23 -7.50 -13.32
N MET A 153 -17.24 -8.24 -13.77
CA MET A 153 -17.70 -8.20 -15.16
C MET A 153 -18.10 -6.79 -15.58
N GLY A 154 -17.60 -6.35 -16.74
CA GLY A 154 -17.84 -5.00 -17.26
C GLY A 154 -16.90 -3.94 -16.69
N GLN A 155 -15.95 -4.31 -15.82
CA GLN A 155 -15.06 -3.37 -15.15
C GLN A 155 -13.60 -3.57 -15.53
N GLN A 156 -12.88 -2.44 -15.64
CA GLN A 156 -11.46 -2.40 -15.90
C GLN A 156 -10.68 -2.58 -14.58
N PRO A 157 -9.50 -3.24 -14.58
CA PRO A 157 -8.65 -3.32 -13.40
C PRO A 157 -8.25 -1.95 -12.87
N PHE A 158 -8.10 -0.99 -13.77
CA PHE A 158 -7.80 0.41 -13.51
C PHE A 158 -8.14 1.26 -14.76
N PRO A 159 -8.27 2.59 -14.65
CA PRO A 159 -8.55 3.46 -15.80
C PRO A 159 -7.49 3.39 -16.90
N ALA A 160 -7.93 3.33 -18.16
CA ALA A 160 -7.02 3.26 -19.32
C ALA A 160 -5.98 4.39 -19.41
N SER A 161 -6.20 5.54 -18.78
CA SER A 161 -5.21 6.62 -18.69
C SER A 161 -3.90 6.20 -18.02
N MET A 162 -3.92 5.15 -17.18
CA MET A 162 -2.73 4.62 -16.50
C MET A 162 -1.87 3.72 -17.41
N CYS A 163 -2.35 3.39 -18.61
CA CYS A 163 -1.60 2.61 -19.61
C CYS A 163 -0.53 3.40 -20.35
N SER A 164 -0.64 4.73 -20.41
CA SER A 164 0.31 5.62 -21.10
C SER A 164 1.72 5.58 -20.49
N ASN A 165 1.87 5.08 -19.27
CA ASN A 165 3.16 4.87 -18.62
C ASN A 165 3.97 3.68 -19.14
N ASN A 166 3.34 2.82 -19.96
CA ASN A 166 3.89 1.55 -20.42
C ASN A 166 4.01 1.42 -21.96
N ASN A 167 3.67 2.47 -22.72
CA ASN A 167 3.85 2.42 -24.16
C ASN A 167 5.33 2.71 -24.49
N GLY A 168 6.09 1.65 -24.73
CA GLY A 168 7.46 1.73 -25.18
C GLY A 168 7.55 2.57 -26.46
N ASN A 169 8.08 3.78 -26.35
CA ASN A 169 8.65 4.48 -27.49
C ASN A 169 10.03 3.86 -27.76
N ASN A 170 10.03 2.69 -28.42
CA ASN A 170 11.18 2.25 -29.19
C ASN A 170 11.28 3.17 -30.41
N ASN A 171 11.81 4.38 -30.21
CA ASN A 171 12.46 5.09 -31.29
C ASN A 171 13.75 5.69 -30.74
N GLY A 172 14.85 5.31 -31.38
CA GLY A 172 16.18 5.39 -30.82
C GLY A 172 16.61 6.80 -30.45
N ASN A 173 17.32 6.91 -29.34
CA ASN A 173 18.65 7.51 -29.42
C ASN A 173 19.60 6.81 -28.47
N ASN A 174 20.60 6.17 -29.08
CA ASN A 174 21.73 5.57 -28.40
C ASN A 174 22.57 6.69 -27.77
N THR A 175 22.45 6.87 -26.46
CA THR A 175 23.53 7.40 -25.63
C THR A 175 23.68 6.51 -24.41
N ASN A 176 24.92 6.19 -24.07
CA ASN A 176 25.35 5.29 -22.99
C ASN A 176 24.72 5.66 -21.62
N ASN A 177 23.55 5.14 -21.28
CA ASN A 177 22.83 5.67 -20.13
C ASN A 177 22.75 4.66 -18.99
N ASN A 178 23.62 4.91 -18.01
CA ASN A 178 23.57 4.36 -16.66
C ASN A 178 22.36 4.98 -15.91
N SER A 179 21.16 4.90 -16.47
CA SER A 179 19.96 5.54 -15.95
C SER A 179 18.71 4.71 -16.22
N ARG A 180 17.87 4.54 -15.19
CA ARG A 180 16.66 3.71 -15.20
C ARG A 180 15.47 4.52 -14.70
N LYS A 181 14.25 4.16 -15.12
CA LYS A 181 13.01 4.82 -14.66
C LYS A 181 12.66 4.36 -13.24
N GLY A 182 12.61 5.29 -12.28
CA GLY A 182 12.16 5.04 -10.91
C GLY A 182 10.74 5.55 -10.65
N PRO A 183 10.12 5.17 -9.52
CA PRO A 183 8.74 5.53 -9.17
C PRO A 183 8.48 7.04 -9.02
N TYR A 184 9.49 7.84 -8.69
CA TYR A 184 9.33 9.28 -8.45
C TYR A 184 10.20 10.19 -9.34
N GLY A 185 10.84 9.59 -10.35
CA GLY A 185 11.77 10.26 -11.27
C GLY A 185 12.80 9.29 -11.83
N MET A 186 13.69 9.75 -12.71
CA MET A 186 14.80 8.93 -13.19
C MET A 186 15.79 8.62 -12.05
N ILE A 187 16.34 7.42 -12.08
CA ILE A 187 17.44 6.95 -11.25
C ILE A 187 18.69 6.93 -12.12
N GLU A 188 19.69 7.73 -11.78
CA GLU A 188 20.98 7.83 -12.45
C GLU A 188 21.98 6.95 -11.67
N ASP A 189 22.29 5.77 -12.18
CA ASP A 189 23.25 4.84 -11.59
C ASP A 189 24.69 5.33 -11.81
N LYS A 190 25.59 5.03 -10.86
CA LYS A 190 27.00 5.48 -10.81
C LYS A 190 27.20 6.99 -11.05
N ILE A 191 26.20 7.79 -10.69
CA ILE A 191 26.20 9.25 -10.78
C ILE A 191 25.89 9.81 -9.40
N ASP A 192 26.67 10.81 -8.99
CA ASP A 192 26.45 11.58 -7.78
C ASP A 192 25.92 12.98 -8.12
N ARG A 193 25.06 13.51 -7.25
CA ARG A 193 24.59 14.89 -7.29
C ARG A 193 25.05 15.61 -6.03
N ALA A 194 26.36 15.79 -5.85
CA ALA A 194 26.93 16.28 -4.59
C ALA A 194 26.46 17.71 -4.23
N GLY A 195 26.23 17.95 -2.93
CA GLY A 195 25.86 19.26 -2.38
C GLY A 195 24.34 19.51 -2.24
N ASN A 196 23.98 20.70 -1.77
CA ASN A 196 22.61 21.11 -1.41
C ASN A 196 21.91 20.18 -0.40
N ASP A 197 22.67 19.48 0.46
CA ASP A 197 22.10 18.55 1.40
C ASP A 197 21.22 19.28 2.43
N ILE A 198 20.04 18.71 2.68
CA ILE A 198 19.10 19.23 3.67
C ILE A 198 19.64 18.95 5.07
N ASN A 199 19.55 19.94 5.97
CA ASN A 199 19.91 19.73 7.37
C ASN A 199 19.00 18.68 8.02
N GLY A 200 19.59 17.61 8.57
CA GLY A 200 18.83 16.44 9.04
C GLY A 200 18.19 15.60 7.91
N GLY A 201 18.58 15.82 6.65
CA GLY A 201 18.09 15.10 5.48
C GLY A 201 18.90 13.85 5.11
N GLN A 202 19.70 13.33 6.04
CA GLN A 202 20.47 12.10 5.85
C GLN A 202 19.77 10.94 6.57
N THR A 203 19.62 9.81 5.89
CA THR A 203 19.04 8.59 6.46
C THR A 203 19.69 7.34 5.86
N THR A 204 19.29 6.15 6.33
CA THR A 204 19.65 4.89 5.68
C THR A 204 18.57 4.47 4.69
N ALA A 205 18.94 3.83 3.60
CA ALA A 205 18.05 3.26 2.61
C ALA A 205 18.56 1.88 2.14
N SER A 206 17.64 0.99 1.76
CA SER A 206 17.98 -0.36 1.30
C SER A 206 18.24 -0.44 -0.21
N SER A 207 17.87 0.60 -0.97
CA SER A 207 18.12 0.71 -2.41
C SER A 207 17.99 2.15 -2.89
N SER A 208 18.37 2.39 -4.16
CA SER A 208 18.15 3.66 -4.85
C SER A 208 16.67 4.06 -4.90
N GLU A 209 15.78 3.10 -5.15
CA GLU A 209 14.33 3.30 -5.17
C GLU A 209 13.79 3.67 -3.77
N ASP A 210 14.31 3.08 -2.71
CA ASP A 210 13.96 3.44 -1.32
C ASP A 210 14.47 4.84 -0.94
N CYS A 211 15.70 5.20 -1.35
CA CYS A 211 16.23 6.55 -1.15
C CYS A 211 15.42 7.60 -1.93
N GLN A 212 15.05 7.30 -3.17
CA GLN A 212 14.15 8.12 -3.99
C GLN A 212 12.78 8.28 -3.34
N ALA A 213 12.20 7.21 -2.79
CA ALA A 213 10.91 7.25 -2.12
C ALA A 213 10.92 8.12 -0.86
N LYS A 214 11.97 8.01 -0.05
CA LYS A 214 12.13 8.82 1.17
C LYS A 214 12.36 10.29 0.84
N CYS A 215 13.05 10.61 -0.25
CA CYS A 215 13.12 11.98 -0.76
C CYS A 215 11.76 12.47 -1.27
N TYR A 216 11.01 11.65 -2.00
CA TYR A 216 9.67 12.03 -2.47
C TYR A 216 8.74 12.44 -1.32
N GLN A 217 8.79 11.71 -0.19
CA GLN A 217 8.01 11.99 1.03
C GLN A 217 8.32 13.34 1.68
N ARG A 218 9.45 13.95 1.34
CA ARG A 218 9.86 15.25 1.85
C ARG A 218 9.50 16.36 0.86
N SER A 219 8.66 17.30 1.29
CA SER A 219 8.29 18.47 0.49
C SER A 219 9.48 19.39 0.18
N ASP A 220 10.52 19.37 1.02
CA ASP A 220 11.75 20.14 0.86
C ASP A 220 12.86 19.42 0.09
N CYS A 221 12.62 18.19 -0.39
CA CYS A 221 13.61 17.41 -1.14
C CYS A 221 13.35 17.47 -2.65
N ASN A 222 14.24 18.07 -3.43
CA ASN A 222 14.09 18.14 -4.89
C ASN A 222 14.98 17.13 -5.63
N ALA A 223 16.03 16.65 -4.98
CA ALA A 223 16.91 15.61 -5.48
C ALA A 223 17.45 14.74 -4.33
N TRP A 224 18.04 13.60 -4.67
CA TRP A 224 18.62 12.67 -3.70
C TRP A 224 19.90 12.04 -4.25
N ALA A 225 20.74 11.57 -3.34
CA ALA A 225 21.89 10.72 -3.66
C ALA A 225 21.94 9.55 -2.66
N PHE A 226 22.29 8.37 -3.15
CA PHE A 226 22.33 7.11 -2.42
C PHE A 226 23.69 6.46 -2.56
N ASP A 227 24.22 5.94 -1.45
CA ASP A 227 25.42 5.12 -1.39
C ASP A 227 25.11 3.67 -1.72
N ILE A 228 25.32 3.27 -2.98
CA ILE A 228 25.11 1.88 -3.41
C ILE A 228 26.18 0.92 -2.88
N CYS A 229 27.34 1.42 -2.45
CA CYS A 229 28.37 0.62 -1.80
C CYS A 229 28.18 0.54 -0.28
N GLY A 230 27.24 1.31 0.26
CA GLY A 230 26.83 1.32 1.66
C GLY A 230 25.32 1.30 1.76
N SER A 231 24.76 2.24 2.53
CA SER A 231 23.30 2.39 2.68
C SER A 231 22.86 3.83 2.97
N THR A 232 23.78 4.80 2.90
CA THR A 232 23.47 6.18 3.26
C THR A 232 22.73 6.89 2.13
N CYS A 233 21.69 7.63 2.47
CA CYS A 233 20.85 8.40 1.57
C CYS A 233 20.84 9.86 1.99
N TRP A 234 21.08 10.77 1.05
CA TRP A 234 21.15 12.22 1.26
C TRP A 234 20.09 12.94 0.44
N PHE A 235 19.22 13.67 1.11
CA PHE A 235 18.18 14.52 0.52
C PHE A 235 18.69 15.92 0.24
N LYS A 236 18.22 16.52 -0.86
CA LYS A 236 18.75 17.79 -1.37
C LYS A 236 17.65 18.81 -1.57
N THR A 237 17.88 20.04 -1.11
CA THR A 237 16.93 21.16 -1.26
C THR A 237 16.76 21.62 -2.71
N GLY A 238 17.74 21.34 -3.58
CA GLY A 238 17.74 21.75 -4.98
C GLY A 238 18.09 20.60 -5.93
N GLN A 239 18.50 20.94 -7.15
CA GLN A 239 18.95 19.99 -8.18
C GLN A 239 20.44 20.21 -8.49
N PRO A 240 21.39 19.72 -7.65
CA PRO A 240 22.82 19.87 -7.92
C PRO A 240 23.22 19.24 -9.26
N GLY A 241 24.29 19.76 -9.85
CA GLY A 241 24.93 19.16 -11.02
C GLY A 241 25.42 17.74 -10.76
N THR A 242 25.68 16.99 -11.83
CA THR A 242 26.06 15.57 -11.77
C THR A 242 27.55 15.36 -11.93
N SER A 243 28.11 14.38 -11.22
CA SER A 243 29.46 13.86 -11.44
C SER A 243 29.47 12.34 -11.45
N SER A 244 30.43 11.73 -12.15
CA SER A 244 30.56 10.26 -12.20
C SER A 244 31.12 9.73 -10.88
N ASN A 245 30.48 8.71 -10.31
CA ASN A 245 30.93 8.05 -9.09
C ASN A 245 30.41 6.61 -9.00
N GLY A 246 31.33 5.64 -8.99
CA GLY A 246 31.02 4.20 -8.99
C GLY A 246 30.21 3.68 -7.79
N CYS A 247 30.16 4.43 -6.69
CA CYS A 247 29.44 4.07 -5.46
C CYS A 247 28.23 4.97 -5.19
N ARG A 248 27.75 5.70 -6.20
CA ARG A 248 26.59 6.58 -6.06
C ARG A 248 25.47 6.23 -7.03
N SER A 249 24.25 6.44 -6.59
CA SER A 249 23.08 6.53 -7.45
C SER A 249 22.31 7.76 -7.03
N SER A 250 21.76 8.53 -7.97
CA SER A 250 21.09 9.78 -7.64
C SER A 250 19.91 10.04 -8.56
N GLY A 251 19.16 11.08 -8.28
CA GLY A 251 18.06 11.48 -9.15
C GLY A 251 17.34 12.72 -8.68
N ILE A 252 16.54 13.27 -9.58
CA ILE A 252 15.63 14.39 -9.33
C ILE A 252 14.22 13.84 -9.13
N ILE A 253 13.48 14.42 -8.20
CA ILE A 253 12.06 14.12 -8.05
C ILE A 253 11.27 14.91 -9.09
N THR A 254 10.70 14.20 -10.05
CA THR A 254 9.85 14.78 -11.11
C THR A 254 8.38 14.36 -10.97
N ALA A 255 8.08 13.38 -10.13
CA ALA A 255 6.70 13.04 -9.79
C ALA A 255 6.03 14.23 -9.10
N SER A 256 4.80 14.55 -9.54
CA SER A 256 4.00 15.62 -8.96
C SER A 256 3.69 15.30 -7.50
N ARG A 257 4.15 16.16 -6.59
CA ARG A 257 3.73 16.15 -5.19
C ARG A 257 2.40 16.85 -5.08
N SER A 258 1.33 16.19 -5.52
CA SER A 258 -0.03 16.68 -5.29
C SER A 258 -0.27 16.76 -3.77
N SER A 259 -0.66 17.94 -3.27
CA SER A 259 -1.28 18.10 -1.96
C SER A 259 -2.34 17.00 -1.77
N CYS A 260 -2.40 16.37 -0.59
CA CYS A 260 -3.17 15.14 -0.34
C CYS A 260 -4.49 15.16 -1.11
N ASN A 261 -4.74 14.16 -1.98
CA ASN A 261 -5.93 14.10 -2.83
C ASN A 261 -7.20 14.28 -1.98
N SER A 262 -7.72 15.49 -2.00
CA SER A 262 -8.80 15.99 -1.15
C SER A 262 -10.14 15.66 -1.76
N THR A 263 -10.39 14.37 -2.01
CA THR A 263 -11.70 13.91 -2.44
C THR A 263 -12.32 12.84 -1.55
N VAL A 264 -11.68 12.48 -0.42
CA VAL A 264 -12.35 11.72 0.65
C VAL A 264 -11.89 12.20 2.03
N GLY A 265 -12.70 13.03 2.69
CA GLY A 265 -12.71 13.19 4.15
C GLY A 265 -11.57 13.99 4.78
N SER A 266 -11.24 15.19 4.29
CA SER A 266 -10.27 16.07 4.97
C SER A 266 -10.79 16.65 6.31
N SER A 267 -12.09 16.52 6.61
CA SER A 267 -12.66 16.88 7.90
C SER A 267 -13.96 16.13 8.21
N LEU A 268 -14.21 15.84 9.49
CA LEU A 268 -15.51 15.40 9.98
C LEU A 268 -16.27 16.66 10.40
N SER A 269 -17.39 16.96 9.74
CA SER A 269 -18.16 18.17 10.03
C SER A 269 -19.59 17.86 10.40
N SER A 270 -20.14 18.63 11.33
CA SER A 270 -21.53 18.50 11.77
C SER A 270 -22.56 19.04 10.78
N SER A 271 -22.13 19.74 9.71
CA SER A 271 -23.00 20.24 8.64
C SER A 271 -23.11 19.30 7.43
N GLY A 272 -22.41 18.15 7.46
CA GLY A 272 -22.49 17.11 6.43
C GLY A 272 -22.80 15.73 7.03
N THR A 273 -23.18 14.77 6.18
CA THR A 273 -23.41 13.36 6.56
C THR A 273 -22.10 12.58 6.78
N SER A 274 -20.97 13.28 6.93
CA SER A 274 -19.64 12.69 7.04
C SER A 274 -19.54 11.83 8.30
N THR A 275 -19.45 10.53 8.10
CA THR A 275 -19.20 9.51 9.13
C THR A 275 -17.92 8.78 8.76
N ILE A 276 -17.05 8.53 9.75
CA ILE A 276 -15.91 7.64 9.58
C ILE A 276 -16.34 6.28 10.12
N THR A 277 -16.38 5.24 9.29
CA THR A 277 -16.61 3.88 9.76
C THR A 277 -15.30 3.09 9.73
N SER A 278 -15.28 1.96 10.45
CA SER A 278 -14.18 1.01 10.39
C SER A 278 -14.04 0.26 9.06
N GLN A 279 -15.04 0.35 8.16
CA GLN A 279 -15.10 -0.40 6.90
C GLN A 279 -14.75 0.45 5.68
N ASP A 280 -14.94 1.77 5.76
CA ASP A 280 -14.84 2.64 4.57
C ASP A 280 -13.39 3.06 4.26
N GLY A 281 -12.45 2.76 5.16
CA GLY A 281 -11.09 3.28 5.10
C GLY A 281 -11.01 4.80 5.20
N ARG A 282 -12.12 5.50 5.51
CA ARG A 282 -12.23 6.96 5.68
C ARG A 282 -11.55 7.39 6.99
N GLY A 283 -11.18 8.65 7.10
CA GLY A 283 -10.43 9.17 8.23
C GLY A 283 -10.04 10.63 8.02
N VAL A 284 -9.69 11.34 9.09
CA VAL A 284 -9.18 12.73 9.01
C VAL A 284 -7.68 12.66 8.86
N THR A 285 -7.12 13.28 7.81
CA THR A 285 -5.68 13.26 7.51
C THR A 285 -5.08 14.65 7.74
N SER A 286 -3.86 14.72 8.28
CA SER A 286 -3.13 15.97 8.44
C SER A 286 -2.75 16.59 7.08
N PRO A 287 -2.60 17.92 6.97
CA PRO A 287 -2.22 18.58 5.72
C PRO A 287 -0.94 18.05 5.05
N ASP A 288 0.03 17.57 5.83
CA ASP A 288 1.28 16.94 5.35
C ASP A 288 1.17 15.42 5.09
N CYS A 289 -0.04 14.87 5.27
CA CYS A 289 -0.37 13.46 5.19
C CYS A 289 0.40 12.53 6.15
N ASN A 290 1.14 13.06 7.13
CA ASN A 290 1.93 12.26 8.07
C ASN A 290 1.08 11.63 9.18
N TYR A 291 -0.06 12.23 9.51
CA TYR A 291 -0.97 11.75 10.54
C TYR A 291 -2.35 11.45 9.99
N ARG A 292 -2.97 10.41 10.54
CA ARG A 292 -4.33 10.02 10.16
C ARG A 292 -5.13 9.49 11.33
N LEU A 293 -6.32 10.06 11.54
CA LEU A 293 -7.35 9.56 12.43
C LEU A 293 -8.21 8.51 11.72
N THR A 294 -8.35 7.33 12.29
CA THR A 294 -9.20 6.24 11.79
C THR A 294 -9.97 5.56 12.91
N VAL A 295 -11.08 4.90 12.57
CA VAL A 295 -11.71 3.88 13.41
C VAL A 295 -11.18 2.53 12.92
N GLU A 296 -10.47 1.78 13.77
CA GLU A 296 -9.92 0.48 13.42
C GLU A 296 -10.98 -0.63 13.58
N SER A 297 -10.75 -1.78 12.94
CA SER A 297 -11.70 -2.90 12.94
C SER A 297 -11.91 -3.55 14.30
N ASP A 298 -10.96 -3.37 15.22
CA ASP A 298 -11.07 -3.79 16.62
C ASP A 298 -11.91 -2.82 17.46
N GLY A 299 -12.41 -1.74 16.86
CA GLY A 299 -13.21 -0.72 17.51
C GLY A 299 -12.39 0.42 18.10
N ASN A 300 -11.06 0.42 17.97
CA ASN A 300 -10.24 1.50 18.51
C ASN A 300 -10.23 2.72 17.58
N ILE A 301 -10.46 3.91 18.11
CA ILE A 301 -10.22 5.16 17.38
C ILE A 301 -8.76 5.54 17.59
N VAL A 302 -8.02 5.70 16.50
CA VAL A 302 -6.55 5.79 16.50
C VAL A 302 -6.11 6.95 15.63
N ILE A 303 -5.12 7.73 16.10
CA ILE A 303 -4.28 8.57 15.25
C ILE A 303 -2.99 7.80 15.00
N ARG A 304 -2.64 7.55 13.74
CA ARG A 304 -1.33 7.02 13.36
C ARG A 304 -0.49 8.09 12.70
N GLY A 305 0.80 8.11 13.01
CA GLY A 305 1.82 8.81 12.25
C GLY A 305 3.10 7.99 12.14
N SER A 306 3.73 7.99 10.96
CA SER A 306 4.93 7.18 10.67
C SER A 306 4.77 5.70 11.03
N GLY A 307 3.57 5.14 10.80
CA GLY A 307 3.21 3.75 11.12
C GLY A 307 2.93 3.46 12.59
N ARG A 308 3.13 4.42 13.49
CA ARG A 308 2.94 4.27 14.94
C ARG A 308 1.65 4.92 15.39
N VAL A 309 1.02 4.36 16.41
CA VAL A 309 -0.11 4.99 17.11
C VAL A 309 0.41 6.17 17.91
N SER A 310 0.05 7.39 17.54
CA SER A 310 0.37 8.60 18.31
C SER A 310 -0.68 8.86 19.40
N TRP A 311 -1.92 8.45 19.18
CA TRP A 311 -3.00 8.54 20.16
C TRP A 311 -4.07 7.47 19.90
N SER A 312 -4.76 7.00 20.95
CA SER A 312 -5.96 6.20 20.78
C SER A 312 -6.93 6.32 21.94
N THR A 313 -8.19 5.95 21.69
CA THR A 313 -9.22 5.82 22.72
C THR A 313 -9.05 4.62 23.65
N LYS A 314 -8.10 3.72 23.38
CA LYS A 314 -7.87 2.46 24.11
C LYS A 314 -9.12 1.59 24.23
N SER A 315 -9.95 1.57 23.18
CA SER A 315 -11.25 0.90 23.17
C SER A 315 -11.28 -0.42 22.38
N SER A 316 -10.11 -0.99 22.08
CA SER A 316 -9.98 -2.26 21.34
C SER A 316 -10.83 -3.39 21.96
N GLY A 317 -11.54 -4.14 21.11
CA GLY A 317 -12.39 -5.28 21.47
C GLY A 317 -13.81 -4.92 21.93
N GLN A 318 -14.06 -3.67 22.37
CA GLN A 318 -15.38 -3.21 22.82
C GLN A 318 -15.77 -1.84 22.24
N GLY A 319 -14.99 -1.34 21.28
CA GLY A 319 -15.05 0.03 20.81
C GLY A 319 -15.98 0.27 19.63
N PRO A 320 -16.18 1.53 19.25
CA PRO A 320 -17.07 1.93 18.18
C PRO A 320 -16.67 1.40 16.80
N ASN A 321 -17.66 1.10 15.95
CA ASN A 321 -17.44 0.81 14.53
C ASN A 321 -17.65 2.04 13.63
N ARG A 322 -18.14 3.16 14.19
CA ARG A 322 -18.23 4.44 13.49
C ARG A 322 -17.99 5.63 14.43
N LEU A 323 -17.44 6.71 13.88
CA LEU A 323 -17.18 7.98 14.52
C LEU A 323 -17.95 9.08 13.77
N VAL A 324 -18.75 9.84 14.51
CA VAL A 324 -19.69 10.82 13.98
C VAL A 324 -19.51 12.15 14.72
N MET A 325 -19.39 13.24 13.97
CA MET A 325 -19.47 14.60 14.53
C MET A 325 -20.93 15.03 14.56
N GLN A 326 -21.52 15.10 15.75
CA GLN A 326 -22.92 15.47 15.90
C GLN A 326 -23.14 16.98 15.75
N SER A 327 -24.37 17.37 15.41
CA SER A 327 -24.82 18.77 15.30
C SER A 327 -24.83 19.51 16.64
N ASP A 328 -24.77 18.81 17.76
CA ASP A 328 -24.76 19.38 19.11
C ASP A 328 -23.35 19.66 19.65
N GLY A 329 -22.30 19.44 18.84
CA GLY A 329 -20.91 19.69 19.23
C GLY A 329 -20.22 18.51 19.90
N ASN A 330 -20.83 17.33 19.94
CA ASN A 330 -20.22 16.13 20.49
C ASN A 330 -19.64 15.22 19.40
N LEU A 331 -18.39 14.78 19.57
CA LEU A 331 -17.77 13.78 18.70
C LEU A 331 -18.00 12.40 19.34
N VAL A 332 -18.74 11.54 18.64
CA VAL A 332 -19.28 10.30 19.22
C VAL A 332 -18.87 9.07 18.44
N GLY A 333 -18.29 8.13 19.16
CA GLY A 333 -18.04 6.77 18.70
C GLY A 333 -19.24 5.87 19.02
N TYR A 334 -19.85 5.30 17.98
CA TYR A 334 -20.96 4.39 18.09
C TYR A 334 -20.58 2.95 17.72
N GLY A 335 -21.19 1.99 18.42
CA GLY A 335 -21.34 0.61 17.95
C GLY A 335 -22.68 0.42 17.23
N THR A 336 -23.11 -0.83 17.02
CA THR A 336 -24.36 -1.13 16.28
C THR A 336 -25.58 -0.37 16.81
N ASN A 337 -25.80 -0.32 18.13
CA ASN A 337 -26.95 0.37 18.75
C ASN A 337 -26.62 1.08 20.08
N LYS A 338 -25.36 1.40 20.36
CA LYS A 338 -24.96 2.08 21.60
C LYS A 338 -23.82 3.08 21.38
N VAL A 339 -23.79 4.11 22.20
CA VAL A 339 -22.62 5.00 22.33
C VAL A 339 -21.54 4.25 23.10
N LEU A 340 -20.35 4.17 22.52
CA LEU A 340 -19.20 3.46 23.10
C LEU A 340 -18.08 4.40 23.51
N TRP A 341 -18.02 5.59 22.92
CA TRP A 341 -17.09 6.65 23.29
C TRP A 341 -17.69 8.03 22.94
N ALA A 342 -17.36 9.08 23.70
CA ALA A 342 -17.73 10.45 23.37
C ALA A 342 -16.70 11.45 23.90
N SER A 343 -16.52 12.57 23.19
CA SER A 343 -15.64 13.67 23.63
C SER A 343 -16.18 14.45 24.82
N GLY A 344 -17.48 14.34 25.12
CA GLY A 344 -18.14 15.03 26.23
C GLY A 344 -18.32 16.53 25.99
N THR A 345 -18.38 16.95 24.73
CA THR A 345 -18.40 18.36 24.32
C THR A 345 -19.77 18.85 23.87
N TYR A 346 -20.81 18.10 24.20
CA TYR A 346 -22.19 18.48 23.93
C TYR A 346 -22.47 19.91 24.42
N ARG A 347 -23.07 20.73 23.55
CA ARG A 347 -23.42 22.13 23.80
C ARG A 347 -22.25 23.07 24.15
N ARG A 348 -21.01 22.71 23.80
CA ARG A 348 -19.86 23.62 23.88
C ARG A 348 -19.58 24.24 22.51
N GLY A 349 -19.65 25.57 22.41
CA GLY A 349 -19.42 26.31 21.16
C GLY A 349 -20.65 26.36 20.24
N GLN A 350 -20.46 26.83 19.00
CA GLN A 350 -21.52 27.00 18.01
C GLN A 350 -21.27 26.19 16.73
N ALA A 351 -22.33 25.60 16.18
CA ALA A 351 -22.26 24.88 14.91
C ALA A 351 -21.95 25.82 13.72
N PRO A 352 -21.37 25.32 12.61
CA PRO A 352 -20.91 23.94 12.40
C PRO A 352 -19.63 23.62 13.18
N PHE A 353 -19.54 22.38 13.63
CA PHE A 353 -18.36 21.84 14.29
C PHE A 353 -17.49 21.07 13.30
N VAL A 354 -16.18 21.18 13.45
CA VAL A 354 -15.21 20.57 12.54
C VAL A 354 -14.11 19.87 13.34
N VAL A 355 -13.89 18.60 13.01
CA VAL A 355 -12.73 17.83 13.48
C VAL A 355 -11.59 18.01 12.47
N SER A 356 -10.43 18.46 12.97
CA SER A 356 -9.21 18.65 12.18
C SER A 356 -8.00 18.02 12.84
N LEU A 357 -7.09 17.47 12.03
CA LEU A 357 -5.82 16.91 12.46
C LEU A 357 -4.68 17.79 11.92
N ASP A 358 -3.77 18.22 12.78
CA ASP A 358 -2.60 18.99 12.35
C ASP A 358 -1.39 18.10 12.00
N ASN A 359 -0.35 18.72 11.45
CA ASN A 359 0.90 18.06 11.04
C ASN A 359 1.74 17.52 12.21
N ASN A 360 1.31 17.74 13.47
CA ASN A 360 1.95 17.20 14.65
C ASN A 360 1.12 16.07 15.29
N GLY A 361 0.04 15.63 14.62
CA GLY A 361 -0.84 14.57 15.10
C GLY A 361 -1.81 15.03 16.19
N LYS A 362 -2.02 16.33 16.36
CA LYS A 362 -3.00 16.89 17.29
C LYS A 362 -4.38 16.96 16.66
N LEU A 363 -5.32 16.27 17.27
CA LEU A 363 -6.73 16.28 16.87
C LEU A 363 -7.45 17.39 17.61
N THR A 364 -8.11 18.26 16.86
CA THR A 364 -8.86 19.40 17.41
C THR A 364 -10.30 19.36 16.92
N LEU A 365 -11.22 19.64 17.84
CA LEU A 365 -12.59 19.98 17.54
C LEU A 365 -12.73 21.49 17.61
N LYS A 366 -13.21 22.11 16.54
CA LYS A 366 -13.44 23.56 16.46
C LYS A 366 -14.91 23.86 16.21
N ASP A 367 -15.36 24.97 16.76
CA ASP A 367 -16.67 25.55 16.46
C ASP A 367 -16.62 26.49 15.25
N SER A 368 -17.75 27.11 14.90
CA SER A 368 -17.87 27.99 13.74
C SER A 368 -17.02 29.26 13.80
N THR A 369 -16.61 29.68 15.00
CA THR A 369 -15.71 30.82 15.21
C THR A 369 -14.24 30.42 15.11
N GLY A 370 -13.95 29.12 14.99
CA GLY A 370 -12.61 28.56 15.03
C GLY A 370 -12.09 28.29 16.44
N ALA A 371 -12.90 28.52 17.49
CA ALA A 371 -12.53 28.23 18.87
C ALA A 371 -12.43 26.72 19.09
N VAL A 372 -11.37 26.28 19.75
CA VAL A 372 -11.15 24.86 20.06
C VAL A 372 -12.02 24.46 21.24
N THR A 373 -12.96 23.54 21.03
CA THR A 373 -13.85 23.02 22.08
C THR A 373 -13.34 21.73 22.70
N TRP A 374 -12.42 21.02 22.01
CA TRP A 374 -11.76 19.82 22.50
C TRP A 374 -10.44 19.53 21.76
N THR A 375 -9.52 18.85 22.45
CA THR A 375 -8.28 18.30 21.89
C THR A 375 -7.94 16.98 22.59
N ASN A 376 -7.25 16.09 21.89
CA ASN A 376 -6.91 14.73 22.34
C ASN A 376 -5.77 14.65 23.36
#